data_AF-A0A7J4INU2-F1
#
_entry.id   AF-A0A7J4INU2-F1
#
_cell.length_a   1.000
_cell.length_b   1.000
_cell.length_c   1.000
_cell.angle_alpha   90.00
_cell.angle_beta   90.00
_cell.angle_gamma   90.00
#
_symmetry.space_group_name_H-M   'P 1'
#
loop_
_entity.id
_entity.type
_entity.pdbx_description
1 polymer ?
#
loop_
_entity_poly.entity_id
_entity_poly.type
_entity_poly.pdbx_seq_one_letter_code
_entity_poly.pdbx_strand_id
1 'polypeptide(L)'
;MVIDVVPESKTLHISKLRLRWQVLLLQIISTVSLLLIMRKMNELFGSCSGQFVANSGPEGWCPSYEHTRGIAWMKSNGDTVIPDLLTGVNETGFDTFTVPVILCFIITGLWVVILTRGEKLQLLIKRIFSVLMAAWFLLPFLVSWLIGIVSRGFYLPFSNSEDQFNHINLVFAPLEFFFELVFLGIVFAPILAGLIGIWSLSKRMITWATSYFLIVIGIHAMLTFEGVTTAVDVGLQPLSAQIGEATLYGGLISPLAFDLLTVAILLLLFLESGLAVITNLEYASILPEASKRDPEYVNQFNNIINGHMAHLFSIITVVAITTALALEFDDFLISFVAVLEGSQWSGQVKESLELQLTYGKVISASLFMIVVAGGRFVIPWQRITGFIETGLSKIRG
;
A
#
# COMPACT_ATOMS: atom_id res chain seq x y z
N MET A 1 6.18 -50.66 11.11
CA MET A 1 5.96 -49.22 11.28
C MET A 1 4.73 -48.89 10.47
N VAL A 2 3.61 -48.53 11.10
CA VAL A 2 2.41 -48.09 10.37
C VAL A 2 2.78 -46.74 9.77
N ILE A 3 2.91 -46.68 8.44
CA ILE A 3 3.10 -45.42 7.75
C ILE A 3 1.74 -44.73 7.87
N ASP A 4 1.61 -43.77 8.77
CA ASP A 4 0.41 -42.94 8.85
C ASP A 4 0.32 -42.17 7.53
N VAL A 5 -0.50 -42.69 6.62
CA VAL A 5 -0.68 -42.10 5.29
C VAL A 5 -1.36 -40.75 5.48
N VAL A 6 -0.63 -39.69 5.14
CA VAL A 6 -1.20 -38.33 5.15
C VAL A 6 -2.35 -38.28 4.14
N PRO A 7 -3.56 -37.85 4.53
CA PRO A 7 -4.66 -37.71 3.59
C PRO A 7 -4.29 -36.71 2.49
N GLU A 8 -4.72 -36.96 1.26
CA GLU A 8 -4.33 -36.14 0.10
C GLU A 8 -4.58 -34.63 0.28
N SER A 9 -5.60 -34.27 1.06
CA SER A 9 -5.95 -32.89 1.42
C SER A 9 -4.92 -32.17 2.30
N LYS A 10 -4.04 -32.91 2.98
CA LYS A 10 -2.99 -32.39 3.87
C LYS A 10 -1.58 -32.44 3.27
N THR A 11 -1.46 -32.88 2.02
CA THR A 11 -0.17 -32.95 1.32
C THR A 11 0.40 -31.57 1.03
N LEU A 12 1.73 -31.48 0.90
CA LEU A 12 2.44 -30.23 0.61
C LEU A 12 2.48 -29.88 -0.89
N HIS A 13 1.61 -30.47 -1.70
CA HIS A 13 1.45 -30.08 -3.10
C HIS A 13 0.82 -28.69 -3.19
N ILE A 14 1.40 -27.80 -3.99
CA ILE A 14 1.00 -26.37 -4.10
C ILE A 14 -0.51 -26.20 -4.37
N SER A 15 -1.09 -27.04 -5.23
CA SER A 15 -2.51 -26.96 -5.60
C SER A 15 -3.45 -27.18 -4.42
N LYS A 16 -3.06 -28.00 -3.44
CA LYS A 16 -3.83 -28.26 -2.21
C LYS A 16 -3.42 -27.32 -1.10
N LEU A 17 -2.12 -27.02 -1.00
CA LEU A 17 -1.55 -26.17 0.02
C LEU A 17 -2.09 -24.74 -0.02
N ARG A 18 -2.35 -24.19 -1.22
CA ARG A 18 -2.98 -22.87 -1.40
C ARG A 18 -4.41 -22.80 -0.87
N LEU A 19 -5.13 -23.92 -0.80
CA LEU A 19 -6.50 -23.99 -0.29
C LEU A 19 -6.54 -24.23 1.23
N ARG A 20 -5.38 -24.36 1.86
CA ARG A 20 -5.29 -24.62 3.28
C ARG A 20 -5.64 -23.35 4.05
N TRP A 21 -6.44 -23.49 5.11
CA TRP A 21 -6.95 -22.35 5.88
C TRP A 21 -5.84 -21.42 6.39
N GLN A 22 -4.67 -21.96 6.78
CA GLN A 22 -3.56 -21.14 7.31
C GLN A 22 -2.96 -20.23 6.23
N VAL A 23 -2.79 -20.77 5.01
CA VAL A 23 -2.27 -20.02 3.85
C VAL A 23 -3.32 -19.02 3.39
N LEU A 24 -4.59 -19.44 3.29
CA LEU A 24 -5.70 -18.57 2.94
C LEU A 24 -5.85 -17.43 3.94
N LEU A 25 -5.71 -17.69 5.24
CA LEU A 25 -5.78 -16.67 6.28
C LEU A 25 -4.70 -15.61 6.10
N LEU A 26 -3.44 -16.00 5.85
CA LEU A 26 -2.38 -15.04 5.57
C LEU A 26 -2.62 -14.26 4.26
N GLN A 27 -3.13 -14.90 3.21
CA GLN A 27 -3.49 -14.22 1.96
C GLN A 27 -4.64 -13.23 2.12
N ILE A 28 -5.65 -13.59 2.92
CA ILE A 28 -6.77 -12.71 3.27
C ILE A 28 -6.28 -11.54 4.11
N ILE A 29 -5.46 -11.77 5.14
CA ILE A 29 -4.87 -10.70 5.95
C ILE A 29 -4.08 -9.74 5.07
N SER A 30 -3.24 -10.24 4.17
CA SER A 30 -2.46 -9.41 3.26
C SER A 30 -3.37 -8.60 2.32
N THR A 31 -4.39 -9.24 1.73
CA THR A 31 -5.32 -8.59 0.81
C THR A 31 -6.17 -7.53 1.51
N VAL A 32 -6.71 -7.85 2.69
CA VAL A 32 -7.50 -6.90 3.49
C VAL A 32 -6.63 -5.74 3.93
N SER A 33 -5.40 -6.01 4.39
CA SER A 33 -4.46 -4.95 4.78
C SER A 33 -4.17 -4.02 3.60
N LEU A 34 -3.92 -4.56 2.41
CA LEU A 34 -3.70 -3.77 1.18
C LEU A 34 -4.87 -2.82 0.87
N LEU A 35 -6.11 -3.31 0.95
CA LEU A 35 -7.30 -2.50 0.70
C LEU A 35 -7.54 -1.45 1.81
N LEU A 36 -7.25 -1.79 3.06
CA LEU A 36 -7.33 -0.86 4.17
C LEU A 36 -6.26 0.23 4.09
N ILE A 37 -5.04 -0.09 3.62
CA ILE A 37 -4.00 0.91 3.33
C ILE A 37 -4.52 1.88 2.27
N MET A 38 -5.05 1.38 1.15
CA MET A 38 -5.63 2.22 0.09
C MET A 38 -6.65 3.21 0.65
N ARG A 39 -7.58 2.69 1.46
CA ARG A 39 -8.63 3.50 2.08
C ARG A 39 -8.05 4.58 2.98
N LYS A 40 -7.12 4.20 3.86
CA LYS A 40 -6.48 5.14 4.79
C LYS A 40 -5.61 6.17 4.09
N MET A 41 -4.91 5.77 3.02
CA MET A 41 -4.15 6.69 2.18
C MET A 41 -5.05 7.70 1.48
N ASN A 42 -6.23 7.30 0.99
CA ASN A 42 -7.20 8.23 0.43
C ASN A 42 -7.81 9.17 1.48
N GLU A 43 -8.13 8.66 2.68
CA GLU A 43 -8.61 9.49 3.79
C GLU A 43 -7.60 10.59 4.17
N LEU A 44 -6.29 10.27 4.18
CA LEU A 44 -5.24 11.19 4.60
C LEU A 44 -4.70 12.10 3.48
N PHE A 45 -4.56 11.56 2.27
CA PHE A 45 -3.83 12.19 1.17
C PHE A 45 -4.68 12.39 -0.09
N GLY A 46 -5.97 12.07 -0.05
CA GLY A 46 -6.88 12.18 -1.20
C GLY A 46 -7.39 13.59 -1.46
N SER A 47 -7.12 14.55 -0.57
CA SER A 47 -7.57 15.94 -0.74
C SER A 47 -6.41 16.92 -0.97
N CYS A 48 -6.68 17.93 -1.77
CA CYS A 48 -5.72 18.97 -2.17
C CYS A 48 -5.77 20.16 -1.22
N SER A 49 -4.77 21.03 -1.26
CA SER A 49 -4.82 22.27 -0.49
C SER A 49 -5.97 23.16 -0.97
N GLY A 50 -6.68 23.80 -0.03
CA GLY A 50 -7.83 24.64 -0.37
C GLY A 50 -7.47 25.83 -1.27
N GLN A 51 -6.25 26.36 -1.12
CA GLN A 51 -5.71 27.43 -1.94
C GLN A 51 -5.50 26.98 -3.40
N PHE A 52 -5.01 25.76 -3.61
CA PHE A 52 -4.82 25.21 -4.94
C PHE A 52 -6.15 24.96 -5.65
N VAL A 53 -7.16 24.42 -4.93
CA VAL A 53 -8.51 24.25 -5.49
C VAL A 53 -9.15 25.61 -5.84
N ALA A 54 -8.94 26.64 -5.03
CA ALA A 54 -9.46 27.98 -5.31
C ALA A 54 -8.82 28.60 -6.57
N ASN A 55 -7.53 28.32 -6.81
CA ASN A 55 -6.80 28.83 -7.98
C ASN A 55 -7.09 28.04 -9.27
N SER A 56 -7.22 26.72 -9.17
CA SER A 56 -7.41 25.83 -10.32
C SER A 56 -8.88 25.64 -10.73
N GLY A 57 -9.82 26.09 -9.90
CA GLY A 57 -11.25 25.92 -10.12
C GLY A 57 -11.76 24.53 -9.72
N PRO A 58 -13.10 24.33 -9.72
CA PRO A 58 -13.73 23.09 -9.26
C PRO A 58 -13.39 21.85 -10.10
N GLU A 59 -13.04 22.03 -11.38
CA GLU A 59 -12.60 20.96 -12.30
C GLU A 59 -11.08 20.97 -12.53
N GLY A 60 -10.32 21.68 -11.69
CA GLY A 60 -8.87 21.73 -11.76
C GLY A 60 -8.23 20.38 -11.44
N TRP A 61 -7.23 19.97 -12.23
CA TRP A 61 -6.43 18.80 -11.91
C TRP A 61 -5.68 18.98 -10.59
N CYS A 62 -5.58 17.91 -9.79
CA CYS A 62 -4.76 17.87 -8.60
C CYS A 62 -3.97 16.56 -8.49
N PRO A 63 -2.70 16.61 -8.04
CA PRO A 63 -1.86 15.42 -7.88
C PRO A 63 -2.10 14.64 -6.58
N SER A 64 -3.25 14.79 -5.90
CA SER A 64 -3.58 14.07 -4.66
C SER A 64 -3.69 12.56 -4.86
N TYR A 65 -3.74 11.80 -3.76
CA TYR A 65 -3.98 10.36 -3.78
C TYR A 65 -5.47 10.05 -4.03
N GLU A 66 -5.98 10.52 -5.17
CA GLU A 66 -7.39 10.49 -5.59
C GLU A 66 -7.41 10.52 -7.13
N HIS A 67 -8.21 9.65 -7.76
CA HIS A 67 -8.15 9.47 -9.22
C HIS A 67 -9.24 10.23 -9.99
N THR A 68 -10.41 10.49 -9.39
CA THR A 68 -11.58 11.02 -10.10
C THR A 68 -11.38 12.46 -10.57
N ARG A 69 -10.68 13.31 -9.81
CA ARG A 69 -10.39 14.69 -10.22
C ARG A 69 -9.52 14.77 -11.47
N GLY A 70 -8.53 13.88 -11.60
CA GLY A 70 -7.71 13.81 -12.81
C GLY A 70 -8.49 13.40 -14.04
N ILE A 71 -9.40 12.43 -13.87
CA ILE A 71 -10.29 12.02 -14.96
C ILE A 71 -11.31 13.11 -15.31
N ALA A 72 -11.88 13.80 -14.31
CA ALA A 72 -12.81 14.90 -14.52
C ALA A 72 -12.16 16.08 -15.26
N TRP A 73 -10.93 16.45 -14.88
CA TRP A 73 -10.15 17.48 -15.57
C TRP A 73 -9.86 17.11 -17.03
N MET A 74 -9.59 15.83 -17.31
CA MET A 74 -9.36 15.38 -18.68
C MET A 74 -10.65 15.46 -19.50
N LYS A 75 -11.79 15.08 -18.90
CA LYS A 75 -13.13 15.19 -19.52
C LYS A 75 -13.53 16.64 -19.82
N SER A 76 -13.04 17.60 -19.04
CA SER A 76 -13.28 19.03 -19.33
C SER A 76 -12.41 19.56 -20.47
N ASN A 77 -11.29 18.90 -20.79
CA ASN A 77 -10.31 19.33 -21.79
C ASN A 77 -10.28 18.48 -23.07
N GLY A 78 -11.01 17.37 -23.11
CA GLY A 78 -11.03 16.44 -24.23
C GLY A 78 -12.03 15.30 -24.02
N ASP A 79 -12.03 14.35 -24.95
CA ASP A 79 -12.84 13.15 -24.83
C ASP A 79 -12.17 12.14 -23.89
N THR A 80 -13.00 11.33 -23.23
CA THR A 80 -12.53 10.23 -22.38
C THR A 80 -12.80 8.89 -23.06
N VAL A 81 -11.84 7.98 -22.97
CA VAL A 81 -11.89 6.68 -23.65
C VAL A 81 -12.49 5.62 -22.74
N ILE A 82 -12.15 5.63 -21.45
CA ILE A 82 -12.68 4.70 -20.46
C ILE A 82 -14.05 5.23 -20.00
N PRO A 83 -15.11 4.40 -20.05
CA PRO A 83 -16.42 4.79 -19.55
C PRO A 83 -16.41 5.24 -18.09
N ASP A 84 -17.18 6.29 -17.77
CA ASP A 84 -17.31 6.85 -16.41
C ASP A 84 -17.64 5.80 -15.33
N LEU A 85 -18.37 4.74 -15.71
CA LEU A 85 -18.70 3.62 -14.83
C LEU A 85 -17.44 2.87 -14.36
N LEU A 86 -16.47 2.66 -15.26
CA LEU A 86 -15.25 1.92 -14.95
C LEU A 86 -14.25 2.77 -14.16
N THR A 87 -14.26 4.08 -14.37
CA THR A 87 -13.42 5.03 -13.62
C THR A 87 -14.02 5.41 -12.27
N GLY A 88 -15.33 5.27 -12.08
CA GLY A 88 -16.03 5.61 -10.85
C GLY A 88 -16.21 7.12 -10.64
N VAL A 89 -16.05 7.94 -11.70
CA VAL A 89 -16.11 9.41 -11.63
C VAL A 89 -17.50 9.94 -11.29
N ASN A 90 -18.55 9.18 -11.61
CA ASN A 90 -19.93 9.57 -11.31
C ASN A 90 -20.36 9.22 -9.88
N GLU A 91 -19.54 8.48 -9.12
CA GLU A 91 -19.82 8.09 -7.75
C GLU A 91 -19.24 9.09 -6.75
N THR A 92 -19.57 8.95 -5.46
CA THR A 92 -19.03 9.84 -4.41
C THR A 92 -18.46 9.06 -3.24
N GLY A 93 -17.50 9.67 -2.53
CA GLY A 93 -16.87 9.05 -1.36
C GLY A 93 -16.08 7.80 -1.72
N PHE A 94 -16.33 6.70 -1.01
CA PHE A 94 -15.61 5.44 -1.23
C PHE A 94 -16.14 4.62 -2.42
N ASP A 95 -17.34 4.93 -2.91
CA ASP A 95 -17.96 4.17 -4.00
C ASP A 95 -17.21 4.39 -5.33
N THR A 96 -16.47 5.49 -5.47
CA THR A 96 -15.58 5.79 -6.59
C THR A 96 -14.48 4.76 -6.79
N PHE A 97 -14.08 4.03 -5.73
CA PHE A 97 -13.02 3.01 -5.79
C PHE A 97 -13.56 1.61 -6.05
N THR A 98 -14.86 1.37 -5.85
CA THR A 98 -15.44 0.01 -5.88
C THR A 98 -15.23 -0.67 -7.23
N VAL A 99 -15.64 -0.03 -8.33
CA VAL A 99 -15.51 -0.61 -9.68
C VAL A 99 -14.04 -0.76 -10.09
N PRO A 100 -13.17 0.26 -9.96
CA PRO A 100 -11.74 0.09 -10.23
C PRO A 100 -11.08 -1.03 -9.44
N VAL A 101 -11.40 -1.20 -8.15
CA VAL A 101 -10.85 -2.29 -7.33
C VAL A 101 -11.31 -3.66 -7.85
N ILE A 102 -12.58 -3.80 -8.24
CA ILE A 102 -13.09 -5.03 -8.87
C ILE A 102 -12.31 -5.32 -10.17
N LEU A 103 -12.01 -4.30 -10.98
CA LEU A 103 -11.17 -4.45 -12.16
C LEU A 103 -9.75 -4.94 -11.79
N CYS A 104 -9.14 -4.42 -10.73
CA CYS A 104 -7.84 -4.91 -10.25
C CYS A 104 -7.88 -6.41 -9.90
N PHE A 105 -8.97 -6.89 -9.26
CA PHE A 105 -9.15 -8.32 -8.98
C PHE A 105 -9.31 -9.14 -10.27
N ILE A 106 -10.10 -8.66 -11.23
CA ILE A 106 -10.30 -9.33 -12.53
C ILE A 106 -8.96 -9.43 -13.28
N ILE A 107 -8.22 -8.31 -13.37
CA ILE A 107 -6.91 -8.28 -14.03
C ILE A 107 -5.94 -9.22 -13.33
N THR A 108 -5.91 -9.23 -12.00
CA THR A 108 -5.06 -10.16 -11.23
C THR A 108 -5.44 -11.62 -11.50
N GLY A 109 -6.73 -11.94 -11.55
CA GLY A 109 -7.21 -13.29 -11.88
C GLY A 109 -6.77 -13.73 -13.28
N LEU A 110 -6.95 -12.86 -14.28
CA LEU A 110 -6.48 -13.10 -15.65
C LEU A 110 -4.96 -13.28 -15.70
N TRP A 111 -4.22 -12.43 -14.98
CA TRP A 111 -2.76 -12.50 -14.89
C TRP A 111 -2.28 -13.84 -14.32
N VAL A 112 -2.88 -14.28 -13.21
CA VAL A 112 -2.56 -15.59 -12.60
C VAL A 112 -2.89 -16.73 -13.57
N VAL A 113 -4.03 -16.68 -14.26
CA VAL A 113 -4.40 -17.68 -15.27
C VAL A 113 -3.35 -17.73 -16.39
N ILE A 114 -2.93 -16.58 -16.92
CA ILE A 114 -1.90 -16.51 -17.97
C ILE A 114 -0.59 -17.12 -17.49
N LEU A 115 -0.17 -16.82 -16.26
CA LEU A 115 1.08 -17.34 -15.68
C LEU A 115 1.07 -18.86 -15.50
N THR A 116 -0.10 -19.47 -15.28
CA THR A 116 -0.21 -20.94 -15.20
C THR A 116 -0.14 -21.64 -16.56
N ARG A 117 -0.21 -20.90 -17.68
CA ARG A 117 -0.09 -21.47 -19.03
C ARG A 117 1.38 -21.64 -19.42
N GLY A 118 1.65 -22.59 -20.34
CA GLY A 118 3.00 -22.82 -20.85
C GLY A 118 3.59 -21.62 -21.60
N GLU A 119 4.92 -21.54 -21.64
CA GLU A 119 5.68 -20.41 -22.19
C GLU A 119 5.27 -20.01 -23.62
N LYS A 120 5.01 -21.01 -24.49
CA LYS A 120 4.55 -20.77 -25.87
C LYS A 120 3.25 -19.98 -25.93
N LEU A 121 2.29 -20.33 -25.05
CA LEU A 121 0.99 -19.69 -25.00
C LEU A 121 1.11 -18.28 -24.41
N GLN A 122 1.93 -18.10 -23.37
CA GLN A 122 2.22 -16.78 -22.81
C GLN A 122 2.84 -15.83 -23.85
N LEU A 123 3.83 -16.30 -24.62
CA LEU A 123 4.47 -15.52 -25.68
C LEU A 123 3.49 -15.16 -26.79
N LEU A 124 2.61 -16.09 -27.15
CA LEU A 124 1.56 -15.86 -28.15
C LEU A 124 0.57 -14.80 -27.67
N ILE A 125 0.08 -14.87 -26.43
CA ILE A 125 -0.80 -13.84 -25.84
C ILE A 125 -0.11 -12.48 -25.85
N LYS A 126 1.15 -12.40 -25.39
CA LYS A 126 1.92 -11.14 -25.37
C LYS A 126 2.08 -10.54 -26.77
N ARG A 127 2.37 -11.39 -27.78
CA ARG A 127 2.48 -10.95 -29.18
C ARG A 127 1.14 -10.48 -29.73
N ILE A 128 0.06 -11.23 -29.52
CA ILE A 128 -1.28 -10.83 -29.99
C ILE A 128 -1.68 -9.50 -29.35
N PHE A 129 -1.52 -9.37 -28.04
CA PHE A 129 -1.84 -8.12 -27.33
C PHE A 129 -1.01 -6.95 -27.86
N SER A 130 0.30 -7.13 -28.05
CA SER A 130 1.17 -6.08 -28.60
C SER A 130 0.78 -5.68 -30.03
N VAL A 131 0.42 -6.65 -30.90
CA VAL A 131 -0.03 -6.37 -32.27
C VAL A 131 -1.38 -5.66 -32.26
N LEU A 132 -2.33 -6.09 -31.41
CA LEU A 132 -3.63 -5.44 -31.27
C LEU A 132 -3.49 -3.99 -30.78
N MET A 133 -2.65 -3.74 -29.77
CA MET A 133 -2.37 -2.39 -29.29
C MET A 133 -1.72 -1.52 -30.37
N ALA A 134 -0.72 -2.04 -31.08
CA ALA A 134 -0.08 -1.30 -32.17
C ALA A 134 -1.05 -1.02 -33.33
N ALA A 135 -1.92 -1.99 -33.66
CA ALA A 135 -2.96 -1.82 -34.65
C ALA A 135 -3.98 -0.77 -34.22
N TRP A 136 -4.46 -0.80 -32.97
CA TRP A 136 -5.38 0.21 -32.48
C TRP A 136 -4.76 1.62 -32.50
N PHE A 137 -3.46 1.74 -32.22
CA PHE A 137 -2.75 3.02 -32.21
C PHE A 137 -2.59 3.65 -33.60
N LEU A 138 -2.31 2.83 -34.63
CA LEU A 138 -1.89 3.33 -35.95
C LEU A 138 -2.91 3.10 -37.05
N LEU A 139 -3.69 2.02 -36.98
CA LEU A 139 -4.57 1.59 -38.07
C LEU A 139 -5.74 2.56 -38.33
N PRO A 140 -6.44 3.11 -37.31
CA PRO A 140 -7.48 4.11 -37.56
C PRO A 140 -6.96 5.35 -38.30
N PHE A 141 -5.78 5.84 -37.91
CA PHE A 141 -5.09 6.93 -38.58
C PHE A 141 -4.70 6.59 -40.02
N LEU A 142 -4.02 5.45 -40.24
CA LEU A 142 -3.54 5.06 -41.57
C LEU A 142 -4.69 4.82 -42.53
N VAL A 143 -5.75 4.14 -42.09
CA VAL A 143 -6.90 3.81 -42.94
C VAL A 143 -7.69 5.07 -43.30
N SER A 144 -7.96 5.95 -42.33
CA SER A 144 -8.69 7.20 -42.58
C SER A 144 -7.93 8.12 -43.53
N TRP A 145 -6.61 8.26 -43.34
CA TRP A 145 -5.76 9.08 -44.22
C TRP A 145 -5.64 8.47 -45.62
N LEU A 146 -5.44 7.15 -45.75
CA LEU A 146 -5.35 6.48 -47.05
C LEU A 146 -6.66 6.62 -47.85
N ILE A 147 -7.82 6.42 -47.21
CA ILE A 147 -9.13 6.64 -47.85
C ILE A 147 -9.26 8.11 -48.25
N GLY A 148 -8.80 9.02 -47.40
CA GLY A 148 -8.73 10.46 -47.68
C GLY A 148 -7.90 10.79 -48.94
N ILE A 149 -6.70 10.21 -49.06
CA ILE A 149 -5.82 10.41 -50.22
C ILE A 149 -6.49 9.90 -51.50
N VAL A 150 -7.05 8.69 -51.46
CA VAL A 150 -7.67 8.06 -52.64
C VAL A 150 -8.89 8.84 -53.11
N SER A 151 -9.69 9.38 -52.18
CA SER A 151 -10.93 10.08 -52.52
C SER A 151 -10.75 11.55 -52.90
N ARG A 152 -9.75 12.25 -52.34
CA ARG A 152 -9.63 13.71 -52.43
C ARG A 152 -8.26 14.20 -52.93
N GLY A 153 -7.33 13.29 -53.23
CA GLY A 153 -5.96 13.63 -53.63
C GLY A 153 -4.99 13.69 -52.44
N PHE A 154 -3.69 13.84 -52.72
CA PHE A 154 -2.66 13.84 -51.69
C PHE A 154 -2.67 15.14 -50.86
N TYR A 155 -2.80 15.02 -49.55
CA TYR A 155 -2.64 16.11 -48.58
C TYR A 155 -1.97 15.60 -47.30
N LEU A 156 -1.37 16.53 -46.55
CA LEU A 156 -0.76 16.22 -45.26
C LEU A 156 -1.86 16.01 -44.21
N PRO A 157 -1.76 14.99 -43.34
CA PRO A 157 -2.82 14.66 -42.37
C PRO A 157 -2.89 15.60 -41.16
N PHE A 158 -2.25 16.77 -41.23
CA PHE A 158 -2.13 17.74 -40.14
C PHE A 158 -2.14 19.17 -40.69
N SER A 159 -2.47 20.15 -39.83
CA SER A 159 -2.43 21.58 -40.12
C SER A 159 -3.37 22.04 -41.27
N ASN A 160 -4.48 21.34 -41.47
CA ASN A 160 -5.54 21.80 -42.37
C ASN A 160 -6.57 22.63 -41.61
N SER A 161 -7.22 23.57 -42.31
CA SER A 161 -8.24 24.46 -41.73
C SER A 161 -9.53 23.76 -41.34
N GLU A 162 -9.82 22.59 -41.92
CA GLU A 162 -11.01 21.80 -41.60
C GLU A 162 -10.60 20.49 -40.94
N ASP A 163 -11.23 20.17 -39.81
CA ASP A 163 -10.87 19.03 -38.96
C ASP A 163 -10.99 17.68 -39.66
N GLN A 164 -11.85 17.57 -40.68
CA GLN A 164 -12.01 16.36 -41.48
C GLN A 164 -10.74 15.94 -42.26
N PHE A 165 -9.77 16.84 -42.43
CA PHE A 165 -8.47 16.53 -43.04
C PHE A 165 -7.36 16.29 -42.01
N ASN A 166 -7.62 16.54 -40.72
CA ASN A 166 -6.67 16.36 -39.63
C ASN A 166 -6.78 14.96 -39.03
N HIS A 167 -6.54 13.93 -39.85
CA HIS A 167 -6.60 12.51 -39.42
C HIS A 167 -5.65 12.18 -38.28
N ILE A 168 -4.59 12.98 -38.08
CA ILE A 168 -3.64 12.82 -36.97
C ILE A 168 -4.33 12.86 -35.60
N ASN A 169 -5.48 13.52 -35.48
CA ASN A 169 -6.25 13.57 -34.24
C ASN A 169 -6.69 12.18 -33.76
N LEU A 170 -6.84 11.22 -34.67
CA LEU A 170 -7.17 9.83 -34.32
C LEU A 170 -6.05 9.11 -33.57
N VAL A 171 -4.81 9.61 -33.64
CA VAL A 171 -3.67 9.09 -32.86
C VAL A 171 -3.72 9.58 -31.41
N PHE A 172 -4.46 10.66 -31.12
CA PHE A 172 -4.56 11.19 -29.76
C PHE A 172 -5.48 10.37 -28.86
N ALA A 173 -6.51 9.69 -29.38
CA ALA A 173 -7.39 8.87 -28.54
C ALA A 173 -6.65 7.75 -27.77
N PRO A 174 -5.76 6.96 -28.39
CA PRO A 174 -4.90 6.03 -27.64
C PRO A 174 -3.94 6.69 -26.62
N LEU A 175 -3.55 7.94 -26.85
CA LEU A 175 -2.73 8.72 -25.93
C LEU A 175 -3.55 9.21 -24.72
N GLU A 176 -4.77 9.69 -24.96
CA GLU A 176 -5.76 10.03 -23.93
C GLU A 176 -6.02 8.81 -23.04
N PHE A 177 -6.27 7.63 -23.63
CA PHE A 177 -6.38 6.37 -22.89
C PHE A 177 -5.21 6.13 -21.92
N PHE A 178 -3.98 6.39 -22.37
CA PHE A 178 -2.80 6.23 -21.52
C PHE A 178 -2.76 7.25 -20.37
N PHE A 179 -3.14 8.50 -20.61
CA PHE A 179 -3.26 9.50 -19.55
C PHE A 179 -4.32 9.12 -18.51
N GLU A 180 -5.46 8.55 -18.93
CA GLU A 180 -6.46 8.04 -17.99
C GLU A 180 -5.91 6.92 -17.11
N LEU A 181 -5.14 6.00 -17.71
CA LEU A 181 -4.46 4.94 -16.97
C LEU A 181 -3.41 5.49 -16.01
N VAL A 182 -2.76 6.62 -16.30
CA VAL A 182 -1.85 7.28 -15.36
C VAL A 182 -2.62 7.80 -14.15
N PHE A 183 -3.74 8.50 -14.34
CA PHE A 183 -4.56 9.01 -13.23
C PHE A 183 -5.15 7.88 -12.38
N LEU A 184 -5.67 6.82 -13.01
CA LEU A 184 -6.07 5.60 -12.29
C LEU A 184 -4.87 4.94 -11.60
N GLY A 185 -3.71 4.94 -12.26
CA GLY A 185 -2.48 4.35 -11.76
C GLY A 185 -1.96 4.97 -10.47
N ILE A 186 -2.21 6.26 -10.22
CA ILE A 186 -1.82 6.93 -8.97
C ILE A 186 -2.37 6.17 -7.74
N VAL A 187 -3.63 5.74 -7.81
CA VAL A 187 -4.25 5.01 -6.69
C VAL A 187 -4.11 3.50 -6.87
N PHE A 188 -4.40 2.97 -8.06
CA PHE A 188 -4.62 1.54 -8.26
C PHE A 188 -3.37 0.76 -8.66
N ALA A 189 -2.27 1.40 -9.10
CA ALA A 189 -1.02 0.69 -9.39
C ALA A 189 -0.46 -0.08 -8.18
N PRO A 190 -0.34 0.49 -6.96
CA PRO A 190 0.10 -0.29 -5.79
C PRO A 190 -0.87 -1.41 -5.42
N ILE A 191 -2.18 -1.24 -5.66
CA ILE A 191 -3.20 -2.25 -5.39
C ILE A 191 -3.06 -3.42 -6.35
N LEU A 192 -2.96 -3.14 -7.65
CA LEU A 192 -2.74 -4.17 -8.65
C LEU A 192 -1.42 -4.90 -8.42
N ALA A 193 -0.34 -4.17 -8.11
CA ALA A 193 0.94 -4.75 -7.78
C ALA A 193 0.87 -5.65 -6.54
N GLY A 194 0.20 -5.20 -5.46
CA GLY A 194 0.02 -5.97 -4.24
C GLY A 194 -0.81 -7.23 -4.46
N LEU A 195 -1.93 -7.14 -5.18
CA LEU A 195 -2.77 -8.28 -5.53
C LEU A 195 -2.01 -9.30 -6.39
N ILE A 196 -1.29 -8.85 -7.42
CA ILE A 196 -0.41 -9.72 -8.20
C ILE A 196 0.65 -10.35 -7.28
N GLY A 197 1.25 -9.59 -6.36
CA GLY A 197 2.23 -10.10 -5.40
C GLY A 197 1.68 -11.27 -4.57
N ILE A 198 0.52 -11.09 -3.93
CA ILE A 198 -0.11 -12.08 -3.04
C ILE A 198 -0.55 -13.33 -3.81
N TRP A 199 -1.25 -13.14 -4.94
CA TRP A 199 -1.93 -14.23 -5.64
C TRP A 199 -1.06 -14.91 -6.70
N SER A 200 -0.10 -14.20 -7.29
CA SER A 200 0.90 -14.75 -8.20
C SER A 200 2.17 -15.25 -7.50
N LEU A 201 2.28 -15.07 -6.17
CA LEU A 201 3.46 -15.39 -5.37
C LEU A 201 4.74 -14.63 -5.79
N SER A 202 4.64 -13.31 -5.98
CA SER A 202 5.77 -12.48 -6.40
C SER A 202 6.26 -11.53 -5.30
N LYS A 203 7.42 -11.83 -4.70
CA LYS A 203 8.05 -10.96 -3.67
C LYS A 203 8.33 -9.56 -4.22
N ARG A 204 8.82 -9.50 -5.46
CA ARG A 204 9.12 -8.25 -6.16
C ARG A 204 7.91 -7.33 -6.23
N MET A 205 6.72 -7.86 -6.52
CA MET A 205 5.51 -7.05 -6.64
C MET A 205 5.00 -6.54 -5.28
N ILE A 206 5.17 -7.32 -4.20
CA ILE A 206 4.89 -6.85 -2.83
C ILE A 206 5.83 -5.68 -2.47
N THR A 207 7.12 -5.78 -2.79
CA THR A 207 8.08 -4.70 -2.56
C THR A 207 7.71 -3.45 -3.35
N TRP A 208 7.33 -3.57 -4.62
CA TRP A 208 6.86 -2.45 -5.44
C TRP A 208 5.66 -1.72 -4.81
N ALA A 209 4.64 -2.47 -4.39
CA ALA A 209 3.46 -1.88 -3.74
C ALA A 209 3.84 -1.14 -2.45
N THR A 210 4.68 -1.77 -1.61
CA THR A 210 5.14 -1.17 -0.35
C THR A 210 5.96 0.10 -0.59
N SER A 211 6.92 0.06 -1.52
CA SER A 211 7.73 1.22 -1.88
C SER A 211 6.89 2.36 -2.45
N TYR A 212 5.87 2.06 -3.23
CA TYR A 212 4.95 3.07 -3.75
C TYR A 212 4.26 3.84 -2.61
N PHE A 213 3.66 3.14 -1.64
CA PHE A 213 3.04 3.79 -0.49
C PHE A 213 4.04 4.64 0.32
N LEU A 214 5.27 4.13 0.53
CA LEU A 214 6.31 4.88 1.22
C LEU A 214 6.74 6.14 0.46
N ILE A 215 6.78 6.11 -0.88
CA ILE A 215 7.08 7.30 -1.69
C ILE A 215 5.98 8.34 -1.53
N VAL A 216 4.71 7.95 -1.60
CA VAL A 216 3.58 8.88 -1.41
C VAL A 216 3.65 9.53 -0.04
N ILE A 217 3.84 8.75 1.02
CA ILE A 217 4.01 9.28 2.38
C ILE A 217 5.23 10.20 2.46
N GLY A 218 6.35 9.80 1.86
CA GLY A 218 7.60 10.58 1.86
C GLY A 218 7.45 11.94 1.16
N ILE A 219 6.70 12.02 0.06
CA ILE A 219 6.40 13.28 -0.62
C ILE A 219 5.59 14.20 0.31
N HIS A 220 4.52 13.70 0.91
CA HIS A 220 3.67 14.51 1.80
C HIS A 220 4.42 14.92 3.07
N ALA A 221 5.34 14.09 3.57
CA ALA A 221 6.20 14.40 4.70
C ALA A 221 7.28 15.45 4.35
N MET A 222 7.80 15.44 3.12
CA MET A 222 8.75 16.46 2.66
C MET A 222 8.09 17.84 2.56
N LEU A 223 6.80 17.89 2.20
CA LEU A 223 6.04 19.14 2.15
C LEU A 223 5.75 19.72 3.54
N THR A 224 5.99 19.00 4.62
CA THR A 224 5.89 19.55 5.98
C THR A 224 6.89 20.68 6.25
N PHE A 225 8.00 20.74 5.51
CA PHE A 225 9.00 21.79 5.67
C PHE A 225 8.60 23.08 4.96
N GLU A 226 8.47 24.18 5.70
CA GLU A 226 8.08 25.51 5.18
C GLU A 226 9.00 26.01 4.06
N GLY A 227 10.30 25.70 4.14
CA GLY A 227 11.25 26.04 3.06
C GLY A 227 10.97 25.36 1.73
N VAL A 228 10.25 24.22 1.72
CA VAL A 228 9.84 23.52 0.51
C VAL A 228 8.53 24.07 -0.03
N THR A 229 7.51 24.25 0.82
CA THR A 229 6.18 24.72 0.40
C THR A 229 6.16 26.16 -0.07
N THR A 230 7.06 27.00 0.45
CA THR A 230 7.23 28.38 -0.05
C THR A 230 7.92 28.45 -1.41
N ALA A 231 8.70 27.43 -1.79
CA ALA A 231 9.43 27.39 -3.06
C ALA A 231 8.66 26.62 -4.16
N VAL A 232 7.87 25.61 -3.78
CA VAL A 232 7.18 24.71 -4.70
C VAL A 232 5.77 24.44 -4.18
N ASP A 233 4.77 25.07 -4.80
CA ASP A 233 3.35 24.73 -4.57
C ASP A 233 2.90 23.66 -5.56
N VAL A 234 2.76 22.43 -5.06
CA VAL A 234 2.25 21.27 -5.81
C VAL A 234 0.78 20.98 -5.53
N GLY A 235 0.10 21.80 -4.73
CA GLY A 235 -1.33 21.61 -4.42
C GLY A 235 -1.64 20.43 -3.48
N LEU A 236 -0.63 19.74 -2.97
CA LEU A 236 -0.76 18.65 -2.00
C LEU A 236 -0.88 19.19 -0.57
N GLN A 237 -1.55 18.44 0.30
CA GLN A 237 -1.63 18.78 1.72
C GLN A 237 -0.38 18.28 2.46
N PRO A 238 0.39 19.15 3.13
CA PRO A 238 1.51 18.71 3.93
C PRO A 238 1.02 17.97 5.19
N LEU A 239 1.80 17.01 5.70
CA LEU A 239 1.56 16.53 7.07
C LEU A 239 1.81 17.68 8.04
N SER A 240 1.03 17.77 9.12
CA SER A 240 1.30 18.76 10.16
C SER A 240 2.63 18.45 10.85
N ALA A 241 3.51 19.46 10.92
CA ALA A 241 4.79 19.34 11.63
C ALA A 241 4.59 19.10 13.14
N GLN A 242 3.45 19.57 13.66
CA GLN A 242 3.00 19.35 15.03
C GLN A 242 1.88 18.32 15.01
N ILE A 243 2.09 17.21 15.69
CA ILE A 243 1.05 16.23 15.94
C ILE A 243 0.24 16.77 17.12
N GLY A 244 -1.07 16.98 16.94
CA GLY A 244 -1.94 17.65 17.92
C GLY A 244 -2.05 16.95 19.29
N GLU A 245 -2.85 17.51 20.19
CA GLU A 245 -3.03 17.01 21.56
C GLU A 245 -3.59 15.58 21.61
N ALA A 246 -3.13 14.79 22.59
CA ALA A 246 -3.60 13.44 22.82
C ALA A 246 -5.03 13.43 23.36
N THR A 247 -5.99 13.08 22.50
CA THR A 247 -7.44 13.10 22.83
C THR A 247 -8.09 11.73 22.74
N LEU A 248 -7.44 10.74 22.10
CA LEU A 248 -7.99 9.39 21.92
C LEU A 248 -7.46 8.41 22.97
N TYR A 249 -8.25 7.35 23.21
CA TYR A 249 -7.94 6.28 24.17
C TYR A 249 -7.58 6.77 25.58
N GLY A 250 -8.32 7.76 26.09
CA GLY A 250 -8.06 8.33 27.42
C GLY A 250 -6.84 9.25 27.48
N GLY A 251 -6.47 9.87 26.36
CA GLY A 251 -5.34 10.79 26.26
C GLY A 251 -4.00 10.11 25.95
N LEU A 252 -4.03 8.89 25.40
CA LEU A 252 -2.83 8.10 25.09
C LEU A 252 -2.27 8.36 23.70
N ILE A 253 -3.06 8.87 22.77
CA ILE A 253 -2.62 9.13 21.41
C ILE A 253 -3.43 10.26 20.78
N SER A 254 -2.73 11.07 20.00
CA SER A 254 -3.31 12.11 19.14
C SER A 254 -3.97 11.51 17.89
N PRO A 255 -5.06 12.11 17.36
CA PRO A 255 -5.78 11.57 16.20
C PRO A 255 -4.90 11.34 14.97
N LEU A 256 -4.04 12.30 14.64
CA LEU A 256 -3.11 12.17 13.52
C LEU A 256 -2.07 11.06 13.74
N ALA A 257 -1.50 10.94 14.95
CA ALA A 257 -0.57 9.86 15.26
C ALA A 257 -1.23 8.49 15.14
N PHE A 258 -2.50 8.38 15.54
CA PHE A 258 -3.26 7.14 15.41
C PHE A 258 -3.48 6.75 13.94
N ASP A 259 -3.82 7.70 13.08
CA ASP A 259 -3.99 7.41 11.64
C ASP A 259 -2.66 7.00 10.98
N LEU A 260 -1.55 7.69 11.28
CA LEU A 260 -0.22 7.33 10.76
C LEU A 260 0.26 5.98 11.30
N LEU A 261 0.04 5.70 12.58
CA LEU A 261 0.33 4.41 13.20
C LEU A 261 -0.51 3.30 12.56
N THR A 262 -1.77 3.57 12.25
CA THR A 262 -2.65 2.63 11.55
C THR A 262 -2.10 2.29 10.16
N VAL A 263 -1.68 3.29 9.38
CA VAL A 263 -1.04 3.07 8.07
C VAL A 263 0.23 2.23 8.21
N ALA A 264 1.08 2.53 9.19
CA ALA A 264 2.32 1.79 9.44
C ALA A 264 2.06 0.31 9.81
N ILE A 265 1.09 0.05 10.70
CA ILE A 265 0.71 -1.32 11.10
C ILE A 265 0.12 -2.08 9.92
N LEU A 266 -0.74 -1.45 9.12
CA LEU A 266 -1.33 -2.09 7.95
C LEU A 266 -0.25 -2.42 6.89
N LEU A 267 0.72 -1.53 6.68
CA LEU A 267 1.87 -1.78 5.79
C LEU A 267 2.70 -2.97 6.28
N LEU A 268 3.00 -3.03 7.58
CA LEU A 268 3.71 -4.16 8.18
C LEU A 268 2.92 -5.47 8.04
N LEU A 269 1.61 -5.44 8.33
CA LEU A 269 0.73 -6.59 8.15
C LEU A 269 0.72 -7.08 6.71
N PHE A 270 0.54 -6.17 5.74
CA PHE A 270 0.57 -6.48 4.31
C PHE A 270 1.89 -7.14 3.90
N LEU A 271 3.01 -6.53 4.27
CA LEU A 271 4.35 -6.97 3.91
C LEU A 271 4.69 -8.33 4.52
N GLU A 272 4.55 -8.48 5.84
CA GLU A 272 4.91 -9.70 6.56
C GLU A 272 4.02 -10.87 6.17
N SER A 273 2.69 -10.68 6.16
CA SER A 273 1.77 -11.77 5.78
C SER A 273 1.92 -12.18 4.30
N GLY A 274 2.15 -11.22 3.40
CA GLY A 274 2.37 -11.49 1.99
C GLY A 274 3.68 -12.23 1.73
N LEU A 275 4.79 -11.78 2.32
CA LEU A 275 6.09 -12.45 2.19
C LEU A 275 6.12 -13.83 2.86
N ALA A 276 5.40 -14.00 3.98
CA ALA A 276 5.27 -15.27 4.66
C ALA A 276 4.58 -16.32 3.79
N VAL A 277 3.47 -15.96 3.11
CA VAL A 277 2.79 -16.87 2.18
C VAL A 277 3.74 -17.32 1.10
N ILE A 278 4.44 -16.38 0.46
CA ILE A 278 5.34 -16.70 -0.65
C ILE A 278 6.48 -17.60 -0.20
N THR A 279 7.15 -17.24 0.89
CA THR A 279 8.32 -17.99 1.38
C THR A 279 7.94 -19.40 1.83
N ASN A 280 6.80 -19.58 2.50
CA ASN A 280 6.33 -20.91 2.90
C ASN A 280 5.91 -21.77 1.70
N LEU A 281 5.27 -21.18 0.68
CA LEU A 281 4.88 -21.91 -0.53
C LEU A 281 6.08 -22.23 -1.44
N GLU A 282 7.07 -21.34 -1.53
CA GLU A 282 8.35 -21.60 -2.19
C GLU A 282 9.08 -22.76 -1.52
N TYR A 283 9.17 -22.74 -0.19
CA TYR A 283 9.77 -23.85 0.58
C TYR A 283 9.09 -25.18 0.26
N ALA A 284 7.75 -25.24 0.29
CA ALA A 284 7.01 -26.45 -0.05
C ALA A 284 7.20 -26.90 -1.51
N SER A 285 7.44 -25.97 -2.45
CA SER A 285 7.64 -26.28 -3.87
C SER A 285 8.96 -27.01 -4.14
N ILE A 286 10.00 -26.69 -3.37
CA ILE A 286 11.36 -27.22 -3.52
C ILE A 286 11.49 -28.63 -2.93
N LEU A 287 10.60 -29.01 -2.00
CA LEU A 287 10.66 -30.33 -1.36
C LEU A 287 10.56 -31.48 -2.39
N PRO A 288 11.27 -32.59 -2.18
CA PRO A 288 11.09 -33.81 -2.97
C PRO A 288 9.65 -34.34 -2.87
N GLU A 289 9.18 -35.00 -3.94
CA GLU A 289 7.80 -35.52 -3.99
C GLU A 289 7.48 -36.52 -2.88
N ALA A 290 8.46 -37.32 -2.45
CA ALA A 290 8.32 -38.23 -1.32
C ALA A 290 8.06 -37.47 0.00
N SER A 291 8.81 -36.39 0.25
CA SER A 291 8.69 -35.57 1.47
C SER A 291 7.37 -34.81 1.54
N LYS A 292 6.74 -34.49 0.40
CA LYS A 292 5.43 -33.79 0.38
C LYS A 292 4.27 -34.62 0.94
N ARG A 293 4.47 -35.94 1.04
CA ARG A 293 3.48 -36.92 1.55
C ARG A 293 3.88 -37.52 2.89
N ASP A 294 5.05 -37.17 3.39
CA ASP A 294 5.57 -37.68 4.65
C ASP A 294 4.89 -36.94 5.82
N PRO A 295 4.29 -37.68 6.79
CA PRO A 295 3.61 -37.08 7.94
C PRO A 295 4.54 -36.20 8.80
N GLU A 296 5.83 -36.52 8.88
CA GLU A 296 6.77 -35.74 9.68
C GLU A 296 6.98 -34.34 9.08
N TYR A 297 7.27 -34.26 7.78
CA TYR A 297 7.44 -33.00 7.06
C TYR A 297 6.16 -32.17 7.06
N VAL A 298 4.99 -32.80 6.89
CA VAL A 298 3.70 -32.13 6.97
C VAL A 298 3.49 -31.53 8.36
N ASN A 299 3.82 -32.25 9.44
CA ASN A 299 3.69 -31.74 10.80
C ASN A 299 4.69 -30.61 11.10
N GLN A 300 5.94 -30.73 10.65
CA GLN A 300 6.94 -29.68 10.79
C GLN A 300 6.49 -28.39 10.07
N PHE A 301 6.00 -28.51 8.84
CA PHE A 301 5.46 -27.38 8.09
C PHE A 301 4.28 -26.71 8.81
N ASN A 302 3.39 -27.51 9.42
CA ASN A 302 2.25 -26.98 10.19
C ASN A 302 2.71 -26.19 11.41
N ASN A 303 3.71 -26.70 12.12
CA ASN A 303 4.29 -26.05 13.28
C ASN A 303 4.97 -24.73 12.88
N ILE A 304 5.68 -24.71 11.75
CA ILE A 304 6.30 -23.48 11.20
C ILE A 304 5.24 -22.43 10.89
N ILE A 305 4.19 -22.78 10.13
CA ILE A 305 3.14 -21.81 9.79
C ILE A 305 2.36 -21.34 11.02
N ASN A 306 2.00 -22.24 11.94
CA ASN A 306 1.32 -21.86 13.18
C ASN A 306 2.18 -20.96 14.06
N GLY A 307 3.47 -21.28 14.19
CA GLY A 307 4.43 -20.43 14.89
C GLY A 307 4.56 -19.06 14.26
N HIS A 308 4.63 -18.99 12.92
CA HIS A 308 4.70 -17.72 12.21
C HIS A 308 3.44 -16.87 12.39
N MET A 309 2.24 -17.46 12.33
CA MET A 309 1.00 -16.73 12.60
C MET A 309 0.95 -16.17 14.03
N ALA A 310 1.31 -16.98 15.03
CA ALA A 310 1.36 -16.51 16.41
C ALA A 310 2.37 -15.37 16.61
N HIS A 311 3.54 -15.49 15.98
CA HIS A 311 4.58 -14.47 16.01
C HIS A 311 4.13 -13.17 15.31
N LEU A 312 3.47 -13.27 14.15
CA LEU A 312 2.92 -12.12 13.42
C LEU A 312 2.00 -11.29 14.32
N PHE A 313 1.00 -11.91 14.94
CA PHE A 313 0.06 -11.20 15.81
C PHE A 313 0.73 -10.67 17.08
N SER A 314 1.58 -11.47 17.72
CA SER A 314 2.26 -11.07 18.96
C SER A 314 3.19 -9.87 18.73
N ILE A 315 4.09 -9.96 17.75
CA ILE A 315 5.04 -8.89 17.47
C ILE A 315 4.34 -7.62 17.00
N ILE A 316 3.37 -7.72 16.09
CA ILE A 316 2.68 -6.54 15.58
C ILE A 316 1.92 -5.82 16.71
N THR A 317 1.32 -6.58 17.64
CA THR A 317 0.66 -6.00 18.82
C THR A 317 1.67 -5.27 19.72
N VAL A 318 2.80 -5.90 20.01
CA VAL A 318 3.86 -5.29 20.84
C VAL A 318 4.43 -4.05 20.17
N VAL A 319 4.70 -4.10 18.87
CA VAL A 319 5.19 -2.96 18.07
C VAL A 319 4.18 -1.82 18.11
N ALA A 320 2.90 -2.09 17.83
CA ALA A 320 1.84 -1.09 17.85
C ALA A 320 1.76 -0.35 19.20
N ILE A 321 1.73 -1.09 20.31
CA ILE A 321 1.64 -0.53 21.67
C ILE A 321 2.92 0.26 22.00
N THR A 322 4.09 -0.31 21.71
CA THR A 322 5.37 0.33 22.02
C THR A 322 5.53 1.63 21.23
N THR A 323 5.16 1.63 19.96
CA THR A 323 5.20 2.85 19.12
C THR A 323 4.19 3.89 19.59
N ALA A 324 2.97 3.50 19.97
CA ALA A 324 2.00 4.44 20.54
C ALA A 324 2.54 5.12 21.80
N LEU A 325 3.13 4.35 22.73
CA LEU A 325 3.75 4.89 23.94
C LEU A 325 4.97 5.77 23.64
N ALA A 326 5.76 5.41 22.62
CA ALA A 326 6.93 6.18 22.23
C ALA A 326 6.58 7.55 21.64
N LEU A 327 5.41 7.69 21.00
CA LEU A 327 4.99 8.93 20.35
C LEU A 327 4.51 10.01 21.34
N GLU A 328 3.98 9.64 22.50
CA GLU A 328 3.53 10.58 23.55
C GLU A 328 4.42 10.51 24.82
N PHE A 329 5.66 10.03 24.68
CA PHE A 329 6.57 9.85 25.82
C PHE A 329 6.99 11.18 26.49
N ASP A 330 7.02 12.25 25.71
CA ASP A 330 7.23 13.62 26.12
C ASP A 330 6.15 14.12 27.07
N ASP A 331 4.87 13.94 26.73
CA ASP A 331 3.74 14.28 27.60
C ASP A 331 3.79 13.49 28.92
N PHE A 332 4.15 12.20 28.83
CA PHE A 332 4.39 11.38 30.02
C PHE A 332 5.50 11.98 30.91
N LEU A 333 6.63 12.39 30.34
CA LEU A 333 7.72 12.98 31.12
C LEU A 333 7.34 14.33 31.72
N ILE A 334 6.64 15.20 30.98
CA ILE A 334 6.15 16.47 31.51
C ILE A 334 5.23 16.21 32.70
N SER A 335 4.30 15.26 32.58
CA SER A 335 3.40 14.89 33.68
C SER A 335 4.14 14.32 34.89
N PHE A 336 5.16 13.49 34.67
CA PHE A 336 5.97 12.90 35.73
C PHE A 336 6.80 13.96 36.46
N VAL A 337 7.42 14.88 35.72
CA VAL A 337 8.18 16.01 36.29
C VAL A 337 7.24 16.97 37.03
N ALA A 338 6.01 17.18 36.54
CA ALA A 338 4.99 17.98 37.22
C ALA A 338 4.53 17.34 38.55
N VAL A 339 4.45 16.00 38.63
CA VAL A 339 4.15 15.29 39.90
C VAL A 339 5.30 15.41 40.91
N LEU A 340 6.53 15.62 40.43
CA LEU A 340 7.71 15.85 41.27
C LEU A 340 7.91 17.34 41.64
N GLU A 341 6.88 18.19 41.44
CA GLU A 341 6.94 19.62 41.71
C GLU A 341 7.34 19.93 43.17
N GLY A 342 8.38 20.75 43.32
CA GLY A 342 8.92 21.20 44.62
C GLY A 342 10.38 21.68 44.59
N SER A 343 11.12 21.46 43.50
CA SER A 343 12.53 21.87 43.37
C SER A 343 12.78 22.79 42.17
N GLN A 344 13.74 23.72 42.29
CA GLN A 344 14.17 24.62 41.20
C GLN A 344 14.64 23.84 39.95
N TRP A 345 15.16 22.63 40.17
CA TRP A 345 15.54 21.69 39.10
C TRP A 345 14.33 21.20 38.29
N SER A 346 13.23 20.84 38.95
CA SER A 346 12.01 20.39 38.25
C SER A 346 11.40 21.47 37.34
N GLY A 347 11.49 22.74 37.73
CA GLY A 347 11.06 23.88 36.89
C GLY A 347 11.94 24.09 35.67
N GLN A 348 13.27 24.02 35.82
CA GLN A 348 14.22 24.15 34.70
C GLN A 348 14.10 23.00 33.70
N VAL A 349 13.86 21.77 34.19
CA VAL A 349 13.65 20.60 33.32
C VAL A 349 12.33 20.73 32.57
N LYS A 350 11.25 21.19 33.21
CA LYS A 350 9.95 21.44 32.58
C LYS A 350 10.05 22.48 31.47
N GLU A 351 10.68 23.62 31.73
CA GLU A 351 10.86 24.71 30.74
C GLU A 351 11.79 24.28 29.59
N SER A 352 12.87 23.54 29.89
CA SER A 352 13.77 22.98 28.88
C SER A 352 13.09 21.92 28.01
N LEU A 353 12.21 21.10 28.58
CA LEU A 353 11.42 20.13 27.84
C LEU A 353 10.41 20.85 26.95
N GLU A 354 9.65 21.81 27.48
CA GLU A 354 8.66 22.58 26.73
C GLU A 354 9.29 23.32 25.53
N LEU A 355 10.50 23.87 25.68
CA LEU A 355 11.24 24.51 24.60
C LEU A 355 11.79 23.52 23.56
N GLN A 356 12.31 22.36 23.97
CA GLN A 356 12.77 21.31 23.04
C GLN A 356 11.61 20.64 22.28
N LEU A 357 10.39 20.70 22.82
CA LEU A 357 9.19 20.11 22.24
C LEU A 357 8.51 20.97 21.19
N THR A 358 9.06 22.15 20.85
CA THR A 358 8.70 22.88 19.62
C THR A 358 8.98 22.08 18.34
N TYR A 359 9.77 21.00 18.42
CA TYR A 359 10.00 19.97 17.37
C TYR A 359 9.53 18.55 17.79
N GLY A 360 8.61 18.46 18.75
CA GLY A 360 8.64 17.50 19.88
C GLY A 360 8.49 16.00 19.65
N LYS A 361 7.80 15.51 18.61
CA LYS A 361 7.48 14.06 18.57
C LYS A 361 8.64 13.17 18.09
N VAL A 362 9.53 13.67 17.23
CA VAL A 362 10.74 12.92 16.81
C VAL A 362 11.73 12.82 17.97
N ILE A 363 11.82 13.88 18.78
CA ILE A 363 12.66 13.92 19.97
C ILE A 363 12.06 13.01 21.05
N SER A 364 10.74 13.02 21.24
CA SER A 364 9.99 12.12 22.14
C SER A 364 10.30 10.64 21.85
N ALA A 365 10.17 10.20 20.60
CA ALA A 365 10.49 8.83 20.19
C ALA A 365 11.97 8.48 20.39
N SER A 366 12.89 9.41 20.10
CA SER A 366 14.33 9.23 20.30
C SER A 366 14.70 9.13 21.78
N LEU A 367 14.07 9.95 22.62
CA LEU A 367 14.24 9.97 24.07
C LEU A 367 13.70 8.68 24.70
N PHE A 368 12.53 8.20 24.23
CA PHE A 368 11.99 6.90 24.61
C PHE A 368 12.98 5.77 24.29
N MET A 369 13.57 5.77 23.08
CA MET A 369 14.57 4.77 22.71
C MET A 369 15.81 4.81 23.62
N ILE A 370 16.27 6.00 24.02
CA ILE A 370 17.37 6.15 24.99
C ILE A 370 16.97 5.58 26.36
N VAL A 371 15.74 5.84 26.82
CA VAL A 371 15.23 5.35 28.11
C VAL A 371 15.08 3.83 28.10
N VAL A 372 14.53 3.24 27.04
CA VAL A 372 14.43 1.77 26.88
C VAL A 372 15.82 1.15 26.81
N ALA A 373 16.74 1.75 26.05
CA ALA A 373 18.13 1.30 25.94
C ALA A 373 18.87 1.41 27.29
N GLY A 374 18.62 2.46 28.08
CA GLY A 374 19.12 2.61 29.44
C GLY A 374 18.48 1.60 30.41
N GLY A 375 17.19 1.31 30.22
CA GLY A 375 16.43 0.32 30.97
C GLY A 375 17.05 -1.06 30.94
N ARG A 376 17.81 -1.44 29.91
CA ARG A 376 18.57 -2.70 29.88
C ARG A 376 19.58 -2.87 31.00
N PHE A 377 20.08 -1.76 31.56
CA PHE A 377 21.06 -1.77 32.64
C PHE A 377 20.42 -1.70 34.03
N VAL A 378 19.15 -1.27 34.11
CA VAL A 378 18.43 -1.06 35.36
C VAL A 378 17.41 -2.16 35.62
N ILE A 379 16.71 -2.61 34.57
CA ILE A 379 15.66 -3.61 34.62
C ILE A 379 16.30 -5.00 34.45
N PRO A 380 16.10 -5.93 35.40
CA PRO A 380 16.65 -7.28 35.33
C PRO A 380 15.83 -8.13 34.34
N TRP A 381 15.99 -7.86 33.03
CA TRP A 381 15.21 -8.51 31.97
C TRP A 381 15.23 -10.03 32.04
N GLN A 382 16.37 -10.63 32.38
CA GLN A 382 16.51 -12.08 32.55
C GLN A 382 15.57 -12.66 33.61
N ARG A 383 15.26 -11.91 34.68
CA ARG A 383 14.31 -12.35 35.70
C ARG A 383 12.87 -12.26 35.18
N ILE A 384 12.54 -11.18 34.48
CA ILE A 384 11.20 -10.97 33.93
C ILE A 384 10.88 -12.03 32.86
N THR A 385 11.81 -12.28 31.94
CA THR A 385 11.65 -13.33 30.93
C THR A 385 11.53 -14.71 31.57
N GLY A 386 12.33 -15.00 32.60
CA GLY A 386 12.20 -16.23 33.38
C GLY A 386 10.82 -16.39 34.03
N PHE A 387 10.25 -15.33 34.60
CA PHE A 387 8.88 -15.37 35.16
C PHE A 387 7.83 -15.63 34.09
N ILE A 388 7.95 -15.00 32.91
CA ILE A 388 7.03 -15.18 31.79
C ILE A 388 7.12 -16.61 31.25
N GLU A 389 8.31 -17.16 31.05
CA GLU A 389 8.52 -18.53 30.60
C GLU A 389 7.95 -19.55 31.59
N THR A 390 8.11 -19.30 32.89
CA THR A 390 7.56 -20.16 33.95
C THR A 390 6.03 -20.05 34.04
N GLY A 391 5.47 -18.89 33.73
CA GLY A 391 4.02 -18.68 33.64
C GLY A 391 3.40 -19.35 32.42
N LEU A 392 4.05 -19.24 31.26
CA LEU A 392 3.62 -19.88 30.01
C LEU A 392 3.73 -21.40 30.06
N SER A 393 4.75 -21.96 30.72
CA SER A 393 4.88 -23.40 30.89
C SER A 393 3.76 -23.99 31.75
N LYS A 394 3.27 -23.24 32.76
CA LYS A 394 2.11 -23.62 33.58
C LYS A 394 0.76 -23.58 32.87
N ILE A 395 0.65 -22.82 31.77
CA ILE A 395 -0.58 -22.75 30.95
C ILE A 395 -0.58 -23.85 29.88
N ARG A 396 0.60 -24.38 29.55
CA ARG A 396 0.81 -25.38 28.48
C ARG A 396 0.87 -26.83 29.01
N GLY A 397 1.00 -27.02 30.31
CA GLY A 397 0.78 -28.29 31.01
C GLY A 397 -0.60 -28.31 31.65
#